data_AF-A0A7Y2UXQ4-F1
#
_entry.id   AF-A0A7Y2UXQ4-F1
#
_cell.length_a   1.000
_cell.length_b   1.000
_cell.length_c   1.000
_cell.angle_alpha   90.00
_cell.angle_beta   90.00
_cell.angle_gamma   90.00
#
_symmetry.space_group_name_H-M   'P 1'
#
loop_
_entity.id
_entity.type
_entity.pdbx_description
1 polymer ?
#
loop_
_entity_poly.entity_id
_entity_poly.type
_entity_poly.pdbx_seq_one_letter_code
_entity_poly.pdbx_strand_id
1 'polypeptide(L)'
;MKKSLLFFTLIILVCGCTNNDDGIPDIDVIVPNNPPNEETENTQGNFVPCENGLAGAYPCNGYDLLGRLSLNALNASSGNDIWGWTDISSSREFALVGLNNGTAFVEITDTENLVYLGKLPTATTSSSWRDIKVYADFAFVGAEAGGHGMQVFDLKKLLSVSNPPVTFSADTRYTGFGNSHNIV
;
A
#
# COMPACT_ATOMS: atom_id res chain seq x y z
N MET A 1 56.62 20.41 51.75
CA MET A 1 55.32 19.85 52.18
C MET A 1 54.50 19.55 50.93
N LYS A 2 54.26 18.24 50.71
CA LYS A 2 53.25 17.52 49.90
C LYS A 2 52.84 18.07 48.52
N LYS A 3 53.36 17.41 47.47
CA LYS A 3 52.84 17.38 46.10
C LYS A 3 51.51 16.60 46.08
N SER A 4 50.44 17.20 45.58
CA SER A 4 49.15 16.50 45.38
C SER A 4 49.05 16.05 43.93
N LEU A 5 48.92 14.74 43.74
CA LEU A 5 48.81 14.05 42.47
C LEU A 5 47.32 13.99 42.11
N LEU A 6 46.86 14.80 41.15
CA LEU A 6 45.48 14.67 40.63
C LEU A 6 45.43 13.49 39.65
N PHE A 7 44.79 12.40 40.08
CA PHE A 7 44.36 11.32 39.20
C PHE A 7 43.15 11.80 38.37
N PHE A 8 43.30 11.82 37.05
CA PHE A 8 42.20 12.06 36.12
C PHE A 8 41.51 10.72 35.83
N THR A 9 40.44 10.42 36.56
CA THR A 9 39.63 9.22 36.30
C THR A 9 38.71 9.52 35.11
N LEU A 10 38.99 8.89 33.97
CA LEU A 10 38.17 8.92 32.76
C LEU A 10 36.89 8.08 33.00
N ILE A 11 35.76 8.75 33.25
CA ILE A 11 34.44 8.10 33.31
C ILE A 11 33.97 7.88 31.87
N ILE A 12 34.01 6.62 31.42
CA ILE A 12 33.39 6.17 30.18
C ILE A 12 31.88 6.11 30.42
N LEU A 13 31.13 7.05 29.84
CA LEU A 13 29.67 7.01 29.82
C LEU A 13 29.24 5.98 28.77
N VAL A 14 28.96 4.75 29.22
CA VAL A 14 28.34 3.72 28.38
C VAL A 14 26.87 4.07 28.24
N CYS A 15 26.47 4.57 27.08
CA CYS A 15 25.06 4.71 26.72
C CYS A 15 24.52 3.30 26.40
N GLY A 16 24.14 2.56 27.43
CA GLY A 16 23.32 1.37 27.30
C GLY A 16 21.85 1.78 27.29
N CYS A 17 21.09 1.40 26.27
CA CYS A 17 19.63 1.52 26.30
C CYS A 17 19.10 0.60 27.39
N THR A 18 18.53 1.18 28.45
CA THR A 18 17.71 0.46 29.42
C THR A 18 16.31 0.36 28.82
N ASN A 19 15.75 -0.84 28.75
CA ASN A 19 14.32 -1.01 28.52
C ASN A 19 13.62 -0.52 29.79
N ASN A 20 13.27 0.76 29.82
CA ASN A 20 12.35 1.28 30.81
C ASN A 20 10.94 0.95 30.30
N ASP A 21 10.36 -0.13 30.81
CA ASP A 21 8.91 -0.27 30.90
C ASP A 21 8.40 0.77 31.89
N ASP A 22 8.33 2.02 31.44
CA ASP A 22 7.63 3.08 32.16
C ASP A 22 6.13 2.86 31.95
N GLY A 23 5.55 2.10 32.88
CA GLY A 23 4.11 1.97 33.03
C GLY A 23 3.47 3.34 33.20
N ILE A 24 2.88 3.84 32.12
CA ILE A 24 1.90 4.92 32.16
C ILE A 24 0.67 4.37 32.92
N PRO A 25 0.19 5.02 33.99
CA PRO A 25 -1.09 4.65 34.57
C PRO A 25 -2.16 4.94 33.53
N ASP A 26 -2.96 3.93 33.21
CA ASP A 26 -4.15 4.04 32.35
C ASP A 26 -5.01 5.20 32.85
N ILE A 27 -4.96 6.32 32.13
CA ILE A 27 -6.02 7.31 32.20
C ILE A 27 -7.15 6.67 31.43
N ASP A 28 -8.16 6.19 32.16
CA ASP A 28 -9.47 5.86 31.61
C ASP A 28 -10.06 7.12 30.97
N VAL A 29 -9.66 7.38 29.72
CA VAL A 29 -10.47 8.18 28.83
C VAL A 29 -11.75 7.37 28.70
N ILE A 30 -12.83 7.89 29.28
CA ILE A 30 -14.18 7.39 29.02
C ILE A 30 -14.43 7.62 27.54
N VAL A 31 -14.00 6.67 26.71
CA VAL A 31 -14.47 6.54 25.34
C VAL A 31 -15.93 6.12 25.49
N PRO A 32 -16.90 6.90 25.00
CA PRO A 32 -18.26 6.42 24.94
C PRO A 32 -18.24 5.10 24.18
N ASN A 33 -18.71 4.02 24.79
CA ASN A 33 -18.89 2.70 24.16
C ASN A 33 -20.02 2.77 23.13
N ASN A 34 -19.90 3.66 22.14
CA ASN A 34 -20.57 3.42 20.88
C ASN A 34 -19.75 2.35 20.18
N PRO A 35 -20.36 1.20 19.80
CA PRO A 35 -19.71 0.32 18.85
C PRO A 35 -19.30 1.18 17.65
N PRO A 36 -18.12 0.95 17.04
CA PRO A 36 -17.94 1.43 15.69
C PRO A 36 -19.12 0.84 14.94
N ASN A 37 -20.03 1.73 14.55
CA ASN A 37 -20.88 1.52 13.41
C ASN A 37 -20.05 0.71 12.40
N GLU A 38 -20.42 -0.55 12.19
CA GLU A 38 -20.08 -1.29 10.99
C GLU A 38 -20.73 -0.54 9.83
N GLU A 39 -20.20 0.65 9.53
CA GLU A 39 -20.44 1.26 8.26
C GLU A 39 -19.73 0.36 7.28
N THR A 40 -20.55 -0.20 6.41
CA THR A 40 -20.19 -0.74 5.12
C THR A 40 -19.58 0.42 4.30
N GLU A 41 -18.45 0.94 4.74
CA GLU A 41 -17.86 2.15 4.22
C GLU A 41 -17.00 1.79 3.02
N ASN A 42 -17.69 1.67 1.89
CA ASN A 42 -17.12 1.94 0.58
C ASN A 42 -16.87 3.45 0.49
N THR A 43 -15.92 3.99 1.27
CA THR A 43 -15.61 5.42 1.30
C THR A 43 -14.74 5.80 0.09
N GLN A 44 -15.35 5.90 -1.08
CA GLN A 44 -14.71 6.48 -2.26
C GLN A 44 -14.61 8.00 -2.09
N GLY A 45 -13.39 8.50 -1.90
CA GLY A 45 -13.01 9.89 -2.22
C GLY A 45 -13.51 11.02 -1.31
N ASN A 46 -13.38 10.88 0.02
CA ASN A 46 -13.55 12.03 0.91
C ASN A 46 -12.18 12.66 1.18
N PHE A 47 -11.92 13.84 0.61
CA PHE A 47 -10.79 14.68 0.99
C PHE A 47 -10.84 14.95 2.51
N VAL A 48 -9.77 14.60 3.22
CA VAL A 48 -9.60 14.90 4.64
C VAL A 48 -8.27 15.62 4.84
N PRO A 49 -8.30 16.92 5.18
CA PRO A 49 -7.08 17.67 5.38
C PRO A 49 -6.31 17.16 6.60
N CYS A 50 -4.99 17.31 6.55
CA CYS A 50 -4.11 17.06 7.68
C CYS A 50 -4.16 18.22 8.68
N GLU A 51 -4.97 18.06 9.73
CA GLU A 51 -5.12 19.06 10.77
C GLU A 51 -4.64 18.50 12.11
N ASN A 52 -3.78 19.24 12.80
CA ASN A 52 -3.22 18.85 14.10
C ASN A 52 -2.57 17.44 14.11
N GLY A 53 -1.97 17.03 12.98
CA GLY A 53 -1.29 15.73 12.84
C GLY A 53 -2.20 14.56 12.47
N LEU A 54 -3.47 14.81 12.15
CA LEU A 54 -4.43 13.78 11.74
C LEU A 54 -5.18 14.16 10.45
N ALA A 55 -5.32 13.20 9.54
CA ALA A 55 -6.26 13.22 8.42
C ALA A 55 -7.33 12.15 8.72
N GLY A 56 -8.40 12.56 9.40
CA GLY A 56 -9.38 11.63 9.95
C GLY A 56 -8.76 10.81 11.08
N ALA A 57 -8.74 9.48 10.94
CA ALA A 57 -8.11 8.59 11.91
C ALA A 57 -6.61 8.30 11.62
N TYR A 58 -6.06 8.82 10.52
CA TYR A 58 -4.71 8.48 10.07
C TYR A 58 -3.71 9.57 10.50
N PRO A 59 -2.59 9.21 11.14
CA PRO A 59 -1.48 10.12 11.37
C PRO A 59 -0.97 10.73 10.06
N CYS A 60 -0.76 12.04 10.05
CA CYS A 60 -0.29 12.78 8.89
C CYS A 60 0.77 13.82 9.27
N ASN A 61 1.62 14.18 8.30
CA ASN A 61 2.64 15.21 8.47
C ASN A 61 2.78 16.04 7.18
N GLY A 62 1.87 16.99 7.00
CA GLY A 62 1.86 17.87 5.83
C GLY A 62 1.37 17.21 4.54
N TYR A 63 0.58 16.13 4.65
CA TYR A 63 -0.08 15.49 3.51
C TYR A 63 -1.51 15.13 3.87
N ASP A 64 -2.44 15.43 2.96
CA ASP A 64 -3.86 15.17 3.14
C ASP A 64 -4.23 13.76 2.69
N LEU A 65 -5.34 13.23 3.23
CA LEU A 65 -5.95 12.00 2.71
C LEU A 65 -6.92 12.39 1.59
N LEU A 66 -6.63 11.98 0.36
CA LEU A 66 -7.49 12.31 -0.78
C LEU A 66 -8.62 11.29 -0.97
N GLY A 67 -8.37 10.02 -0.67
CA GLY A 67 -9.36 8.97 -0.79
C GLY A 67 -8.83 7.63 -0.29
N ARG A 68 -9.74 6.67 -0.09
CA ARG A 68 -9.41 5.34 0.42
C ARG A 68 -10.23 4.28 -0.32
N LEU A 69 -9.60 3.15 -0.63
CA LEU A 69 -10.32 1.95 -1.03
C LEU A 69 -9.94 0.83 -0.06
N SER A 70 -10.94 0.18 0.53
CA SER A 70 -10.71 -0.96 1.40
C SER A 70 -10.32 -2.20 0.57
N LEU A 71 -9.64 -3.17 1.19
CA LEU A 71 -9.38 -4.46 0.55
C LEU A 71 -10.68 -5.18 0.17
N ASN A 72 -11.75 -4.98 0.93
CA ASN A 72 -13.08 -5.49 0.61
C ASN A 72 -13.64 -4.86 -0.67
N ALA A 73 -13.52 -3.53 -0.84
CA ALA A 73 -13.90 -2.84 -2.07
C ALA A 73 -13.11 -3.36 -3.29
N LEU A 74 -11.86 -3.78 -3.09
CA LEU A 74 -11.01 -4.41 -4.11
C LEU A 74 -11.21 -5.93 -4.23
N ASN A 75 -12.18 -6.53 -3.53
CA ASN A 75 -12.43 -7.98 -3.48
C ASN A 75 -11.16 -8.81 -3.19
N ALA A 76 -10.43 -8.45 -2.13
CA ALA A 76 -9.21 -9.11 -1.69
C ALA A 76 -9.10 -9.16 -0.16
N SER A 77 -8.21 -10.01 0.36
CA SER A 77 -7.98 -10.15 1.81
C SER A 77 -6.64 -9.58 2.27
N SER A 78 -5.70 -9.37 1.36
CA SER A 78 -4.44 -8.70 1.62
C SER A 78 -3.88 -8.08 0.33
N GLY A 79 -3.00 -7.10 0.50
CA GLY A 79 -2.20 -6.50 -0.56
C GLY A 79 -0.79 -6.22 -0.06
N ASN A 80 0.17 -6.15 -0.98
CA ASN A 80 1.59 -6.11 -0.61
C ASN A 80 2.45 -5.22 -1.51
N ASP A 81 1.90 -4.70 -2.61
CA ASP A 81 2.65 -3.88 -3.56
C ASP A 81 1.73 -2.84 -4.21
N ILE A 82 2.32 -1.74 -4.67
CA ILE A 82 1.63 -0.69 -5.41
C ILE A 82 2.56 -0.07 -6.44
N TRP A 83 2.04 0.18 -7.64
CA TRP A 83 2.74 0.89 -8.70
C TRP A 83 1.81 1.91 -9.37
N GLY A 84 2.38 2.88 -10.08
CA GLY A 84 1.63 3.91 -10.80
C GLY A 84 1.85 3.83 -12.30
N TRP A 85 0.82 4.17 -13.07
CA TRP A 85 0.95 4.46 -14.50
C TRP A 85 0.13 5.68 -14.87
N THR A 86 0.70 6.54 -15.69
CA THR A 86 0.05 7.73 -16.23
C THR A 86 0.01 7.60 -17.74
N ASP A 87 -1.19 7.63 -18.33
CA ASP A 87 -1.32 7.73 -19.77
C ASP A 87 -0.98 9.15 -20.21
N ILE A 88 0.16 9.33 -20.88
CA ILE A 88 0.66 10.65 -21.29
C ILE A 88 -0.34 11.37 -22.22
N SER A 89 -1.11 10.62 -23.03
CA SER A 89 -1.99 11.21 -24.04
C SER A 89 -3.28 11.81 -23.45
N SER A 90 -3.83 11.17 -22.42
CA SER A 90 -5.07 11.58 -21.76
C SER A 90 -4.84 12.25 -20.40
N SER A 91 -3.60 12.21 -19.88
CA SER A 91 -3.24 12.63 -18.52
C SER A 91 -4.01 11.90 -17.41
N ARG A 92 -4.57 10.72 -17.70
CA ARG A 92 -5.23 9.88 -16.71
C ARG A 92 -4.20 9.09 -15.91
N GLU A 93 -4.44 8.99 -14.61
CA GLU A 93 -3.53 8.35 -13.66
C GLU A 93 -4.17 7.12 -13.04
N PHE A 94 -3.38 6.07 -12.87
CA PHE A 94 -3.86 4.77 -12.42
C PHE A 94 -2.93 4.18 -11.36
N ALA A 95 -3.53 3.70 -10.27
CA ALA A 95 -2.87 2.84 -9.30
C ALA A 95 -3.05 1.37 -9.67
N LEU A 96 -1.95 0.64 -9.69
CA LEU A 96 -1.89 -0.80 -9.87
C LEU A 96 -1.59 -1.41 -8.49
N VAL A 97 -2.57 -2.10 -7.92
CA VAL A 97 -2.49 -2.59 -6.54
C VAL A 97 -2.26 -4.09 -6.54
N GLY A 98 -1.13 -4.53 -6.00
CA GLY A 98 -0.79 -5.93 -5.81
C GLY A 98 -1.58 -6.53 -4.66
N LEU A 99 -2.47 -7.48 -4.98
CA LEU A 99 -3.36 -8.16 -4.04
C LEU A 99 -3.04 -9.64 -3.99
N ASN A 100 -3.47 -10.31 -2.92
CA ASN A 100 -3.22 -11.73 -2.76
C ASN A 100 -3.77 -12.60 -3.91
N ASN A 101 -4.86 -12.16 -4.53
CA ASN A 101 -5.57 -12.88 -5.59
C ASN A 101 -5.40 -12.27 -7.00
N GLY A 102 -4.55 -11.26 -7.18
CA GLY A 102 -4.31 -10.63 -8.48
C GLY A 102 -3.81 -9.19 -8.39
N THR A 103 -3.94 -8.44 -9.48
CA THR A 103 -3.63 -7.01 -9.54
C THR A 103 -4.91 -6.23 -9.79
N ALA A 104 -5.29 -5.32 -8.88
CA ALA A 104 -6.38 -4.39 -9.10
C ALA A 104 -5.88 -3.14 -9.84
N PHE A 105 -6.76 -2.58 -10.66
CA PHE A 105 -6.53 -1.32 -11.36
C PHE A 105 -7.55 -0.30 -10.86
N VAL A 106 -7.05 0.83 -10.36
CA VAL A 106 -7.85 1.92 -9.84
C VAL A 106 -7.47 3.17 -10.61
N GLU A 107 -8.45 3.85 -11.20
CA GLU A 107 -8.23 5.19 -11.73
C GLU A 107 -8.25 6.19 -10.58
N ILE A 108 -7.22 7.03 -10.55
CA ILE A 108 -6.97 8.03 -9.49
C ILE A 108 -6.87 9.46 -10.06
N THR A 109 -7.18 9.65 -11.35
CA THR A 109 -7.15 10.95 -12.04
C THR A 109 -7.96 12.01 -11.31
N ASP A 110 -9.17 11.63 -10.87
CA ASP A 110 -10.00 12.46 -10.01
C ASP A 110 -9.85 11.95 -8.57
N THR A 111 -9.15 12.74 -7.77
CA THR A 111 -8.81 12.38 -6.40
C THR A 111 -10.03 12.30 -5.47
N GLU A 112 -11.13 12.96 -5.85
CA GLU A 112 -12.42 12.89 -5.14
C GLU A 112 -13.28 11.70 -5.62
N ASN A 113 -12.94 11.07 -6.74
CA ASN A 113 -13.73 10.00 -7.35
C ASN A 113 -12.84 8.84 -7.82
N LEU A 114 -12.25 8.11 -6.85
CA LEU A 114 -11.44 6.92 -7.16
C LEU A 114 -12.30 5.83 -7.81
N VAL A 115 -11.94 5.36 -9.00
CA VAL A 115 -12.73 4.33 -9.73
C VAL A 115 -12.00 3.00 -9.74
N TYR A 116 -12.53 1.99 -9.05
CA TYR A 116 -12.03 0.62 -9.17
C TYR A 116 -12.44 0.03 -10.53
N LEU A 117 -11.53 0.08 -11.49
CA LEU A 117 -11.77 -0.34 -12.88
C LEU A 117 -11.92 -1.85 -13.03
N GLY A 118 -11.24 -2.62 -12.18
CA GLY A 118 -11.25 -4.07 -12.26
C GLY A 118 -9.95 -4.73 -11.82
N LYS A 119 -9.82 -6.02 -12.13
CA LYS A 119 -8.71 -6.86 -11.64
C LYS A 119 -8.21 -7.81 -12.71
N LEU A 120 -6.88 -7.96 -12.79
CA LEU A 120 -6.22 -9.08 -13.42
C LEU A 120 -6.03 -10.20 -12.38
N PRO A 121 -6.76 -11.33 -12.46
CA PRO A 121 -6.61 -12.42 -11.50
C PRO A 121 -5.21 -13.04 -11.56
N THR A 122 -4.76 -13.59 -10.43
CA THR A 122 -3.52 -14.36 -10.32
C THR A 122 -3.48 -15.48 -11.36
N ALA A 123 -2.32 -15.74 -11.95
CA ALA A 123 -2.18 -16.74 -13.01
C ALA A 123 -2.31 -18.19 -12.51
N THR A 124 -2.14 -18.42 -11.21
CA THR A 124 -2.21 -19.74 -10.57
C THR A 124 -3.03 -19.68 -9.29
N THR A 125 -2.38 -19.71 -8.13
CA THR A 125 -3.00 -19.65 -6.81
C THR A 125 -2.79 -18.27 -6.18
N SER A 126 -3.56 -17.98 -5.14
CA SER A 126 -3.35 -16.77 -4.35
C SER A 126 -2.01 -16.84 -3.60
N SER A 127 -1.32 -15.71 -3.53
CA SER A 127 -0.10 -15.51 -2.75
C SER A 127 -0.07 -14.08 -2.27
N SER A 128 0.31 -13.85 -1.01
CA SER A 128 0.50 -12.50 -0.45
C SER A 128 1.71 -11.77 -1.03
N TRP A 129 2.52 -12.40 -1.88
CA TRP A 129 3.72 -11.81 -2.46
C TRP A 129 3.54 -11.66 -3.96
N ARG A 130 3.29 -10.42 -4.38
CA ARG A 130 3.16 -9.97 -5.77
C ARG A 130 4.03 -8.75 -5.99
N ASP A 131 4.60 -8.62 -7.17
CA ASP A 131 5.35 -7.43 -7.57
C ASP A 131 4.92 -6.98 -8.96
N ILE A 132 4.82 -5.66 -9.11
CA ILE A 132 4.35 -4.99 -10.32
C ILE A 132 5.42 -4.00 -10.75
N LYS A 133 5.78 -4.04 -12.04
CA LYS A 133 6.58 -3.00 -12.67
C LYS A 133 5.91 -2.58 -13.97
N VAL A 134 6.08 -1.32 -14.32
CA VAL A 134 5.56 -0.77 -15.57
C VAL A 134 6.73 -0.35 -16.45
N TYR A 135 6.68 -0.76 -17.72
CA TYR A 135 7.58 -0.27 -18.76
C TYR A 135 6.75 0.10 -19.99
N ALA A 136 6.91 1.35 -20.44
CA ALA A 136 6.00 1.97 -21.39
C ALA A 136 4.53 1.82 -20.92
N ASP A 137 3.66 1.28 -21.77
CA ASP A 137 2.23 1.10 -21.49
C ASP A 137 1.89 -0.32 -21.03
N PHE A 138 2.87 -1.08 -20.53
CA PHE A 138 2.67 -2.46 -20.09
C PHE A 138 3.02 -2.65 -18.62
N ALA A 139 2.14 -3.34 -17.90
CA ALA A 139 2.42 -3.86 -16.57
C ALA A 139 2.96 -5.28 -16.66
N PHE A 140 4.03 -5.53 -15.90
CA PHE A 140 4.68 -6.81 -15.71
C PHE A 140 4.43 -7.24 -14.27
N VAL A 141 3.75 -8.37 -14.09
CA VAL A 141 3.25 -8.83 -12.80
C VAL A 141 3.83 -10.20 -12.48
N GLY A 142 4.63 -10.26 -11.42
CA GLY A 142 5.22 -11.47 -10.86
C GLY A 142 4.56 -11.83 -9.53
N ALA A 143 4.68 -13.09 -9.12
CA ALA A 143 4.29 -13.51 -7.78
C ALA A 143 5.10 -14.73 -7.33
N GLU A 144 5.21 -14.93 -6.02
CA GLU A 144 5.83 -16.14 -5.46
C GLU A 144 4.94 -17.39 -5.57
N ALA A 145 3.71 -17.24 -6.08
CA ALA A 145 2.83 -18.36 -6.32
C ALA A 145 3.48 -19.36 -7.29
N GLY A 146 3.48 -20.64 -6.92
CA GLY A 146 4.09 -21.70 -7.71
C GLY A 146 3.56 -21.70 -9.15
N GLY A 147 4.48 -21.67 -10.11
CA GLY A 147 4.18 -21.66 -11.53
C GLY A 147 3.53 -20.38 -12.07
N HIS A 148 3.35 -19.31 -11.29
CA HIS A 148 2.76 -18.04 -11.73
C HIS A 148 3.38 -17.50 -13.04
N GLY A 149 4.71 -17.53 -13.16
CA GLY A 149 5.45 -16.84 -14.22
C GLY A 149 5.29 -15.32 -14.10
N MET A 150 5.31 -14.63 -15.24
CA MET A 150 5.08 -13.19 -15.32
C MET A 150 3.91 -12.92 -16.26
N GLN A 151 2.85 -12.31 -15.74
CA GLN A 151 1.76 -11.79 -16.57
C GLN A 151 2.19 -10.44 -17.14
N VAL A 152 1.91 -10.21 -18.41
CA VAL A 152 2.08 -8.91 -19.07
C VAL A 152 0.70 -8.41 -19.47
N PHE A 153 0.40 -7.16 -19.14
CA PHE A 153 -0.91 -6.55 -19.36
C PHE A 153 -0.76 -5.18 -20.03
N ASP A 154 -1.47 -4.96 -21.13
CA ASP A 154 -1.57 -3.68 -21.82
C ASP A 154 -2.47 -2.71 -21.02
N LEU A 155 -1.85 -1.67 -20.47
CA LEU A 155 -2.52 -0.69 -19.61
C LEU A 155 -3.47 0.23 -20.39
N LYS A 156 -3.35 0.33 -21.72
CA LYS A 156 -4.31 1.10 -22.53
C LYS A 156 -5.71 0.52 -22.50
N LYS A 157 -5.86 -0.76 -22.15
CA LYS A 157 -7.19 -1.38 -21.94
C LYS A 157 -7.98 -0.65 -20.86
N LEU A 158 -7.32 -0.10 -19.84
CA LEU A 158 -7.94 0.68 -18.77
C LEU A 158 -8.67 1.91 -19.32
N LEU A 159 -8.18 2.49 -20.41
CA LEU A 159 -8.75 3.69 -21.01
C LEU A 159 -10.15 3.45 -21.60
N SER A 160 -10.48 2.20 -21.92
CA SER A 160 -11.72 1.78 -22.61
C SER A 160 -12.79 1.17 -21.70
N VAL A 161 -12.57 1.13 -20.39
CA VAL A 161 -13.52 0.55 -19.44
C VAL A 161 -14.75 1.46 -19.31
N SER A 162 -15.92 0.96 -19.70
CA SER A 162 -17.20 1.68 -19.60
C SER A 162 -18.11 1.20 -18.46
N ASN A 163 -17.96 -0.05 -18.02
CA ASN A 163 -18.77 -0.66 -16.97
C ASN A 163 -17.88 -1.38 -15.95
N PRO A 164 -17.23 -0.63 -15.03
CA PRO A 164 -16.41 -1.22 -13.98
C PRO A 164 -17.27 -1.93 -12.90
N PRO A 165 -16.71 -2.92 -12.17
CA PRO A 165 -15.38 -3.49 -12.34
C PRO A 165 -15.32 -4.59 -13.42
N VAL A 166 -14.19 -4.67 -14.12
CA VAL A 166 -13.92 -5.69 -15.16
C VAL A 166 -12.97 -6.79 -14.63
N THR A 167 -13.25 -8.05 -14.97
CA THR A 167 -12.25 -9.13 -14.82
C THR A 167 -11.39 -9.19 -16.07
N PHE A 168 -10.13 -8.77 -15.96
CA PHE A 168 -9.18 -8.73 -17.06
C PHE A 168 -8.49 -10.08 -17.29
N SER A 169 -7.87 -10.22 -18.46
CA SER A 169 -6.94 -11.31 -18.78
C SER A 169 -5.60 -10.71 -19.20
N ALA A 170 -4.51 -11.42 -18.88
CA ALA A 170 -3.17 -11.03 -19.32
C ALA A 170 -3.06 -11.10 -20.84
N ASP A 171 -2.34 -10.17 -21.45
CA ASP A 171 -2.01 -10.18 -22.89
C ASP A 171 -1.06 -11.30 -23.23
N THR A 172 -0.09 -11.53 -22.36
CA THR A 172 0.78 -12.69 -22.43
C THR A 172 1.22 -13.12 -21.04
N ARG A 173 1.72 -14.35 -20.95
CA ARG A 173 2.30 -14.89 -19.73
C ARG A 173 3.63 -15.55 -20.07
N TYR A 174 4.70 -14.96 -19.57
CA TYR A 174 6.04 -15.52 -19.69
C TYR A 174 6.26 -16.59 -18.62
N THR A 175 6.61 -17.80 -19.05
CA THR A 175 6.78 -18.98 -18.19
C THR A 175 8.22 -19.52 -18.18
N GLY A 176 9.20 -18.72 -18.62
CA GLY A 176 10.62 -19.09 -18.54
C GLY A 176 11.12 -19.26 -17.11
N PHE A 177 10.37 -18.73 -16.13
CA PHE A 177 10.50 -19.03 -14.71
C PHE A 177 9.13 -19.36 -14.11
N GLY A 178 9.13 -20.05 -12.96
CA GLY A 178 7.92 -20.45 -12.26
C GLY A 178 7.35 -19.37 -11.36
N ASN A 179 8.18 -18.70 -10.56
CA ASN A 179 7.75 -17.71 -9.57
C ASN A 179 8.85 -16.68 -9.33
N SER A 180 8.49 -15.51 -8.81
CA SER A 180 9.42 -14.40 -8.55
C SER A 180 8.96 -13.59 -7.33
N HIS A 181 9.91 -13.16 -6.50
CA HIS A 181 9.61 -12.23 -5.40
C HIS A 181 9.52 -10.78 -5.88
N ASN A 182 10.34 -10.41 -6.87
CA ASN A 182 10.44 -9.04 -7.40
C ASN A 182 10.73 -9.07 -8.91
N ILE A 183 10.39 -7.99 -9.60
CA ILE A 183 10.77 -7.67 -10.98
C ILE A 183 11.60 -6.37 -10.92
N VAL A 184 12.75 -6.31 -11.60
CA VAL A 184 13.68 -5.17 -11.51
C VAL A 184 14.08 -4.63 -12.87
#